data_AF-A0A1C7M0Z1-F1
#
_entry.id   AF-A0A1C7M0Z1-F1
#
_cell.length_a   1.000
_cell.length_b   1.000
_cell.length_c   1.000
_cell.angle_alpha   90.00
_cell.angle_beta   90.00
_cell.angle_gamma   90.00
#
_symmetry.space_group_name_H-M   'P 1'
#
loop_
_entity.id
_entity.type
_entity.pdbx_description
1 polymer ?
#
loop_
_entity_poly.entity_id
_entity_poly.type
_entity_poly.pdbx_seq_one_letter_code
_entity_poly.pdbx_strand_id
1 'polypeptide(L)'
;MPTYHDQLPVRVAYNGCYILFREARANLRATLKQSKRTDQEEKDYLQLVKVLDEYLPKLYGILNCVSSAELLLKTEPMFSWRTTLSSTLFHTSPRISLPTLSTELNFALLTYAFAISNLARAVVHSLGNYETERAISDTERRAKDERLGFAVSLLCKAAGLFEYIGKECLAEWDRERERAIAVGLSCPRPPDLSREVVIGLSKMALADAQTLAIRKLLSRAAFENTLTPGPPLPKSHPSPALVAKLHLECAASFLLGTLSS
;
A
#
# COMPACT_ATOMS: atom_id res chain seq x y z
N MET A 1 -12.27 44.99 11.92
CA MET A 1 -11.03 44.90 11.12
C MET A 1 -9.95 44.29 12.00
N PRO A 2 -9.40 43.11 11.67
CA PRO A 2 -8.31 42.54 12.46
C PRO A 2 -7.01 43.31 12.16
N THR A 3 -6.32 43.71 13.22
CA THR A 3 -5.09 44.51 13.19
C THR A 3 -3.88 43.69 12.76
N TYR A 4 -2.92 44.37 12.14
CA TYR A 4 -1.74 43.83 11.44
C TYR A 4 -0.77 42.99 12.30
N HIS A 5 -0.97 42.90 13.62
CA HIS A 5 -0.08 42.23 14.55
C HIS A 5 -0.39 40.73 14.78
N ASP A 6 -1.59 40.25 14.44
CA ASP A 6 -1.95 38.82 14.60
C ASP A 6 -1.56 37.93 13.40
N GLN A 7 -1.05 38.50 12.31
CA GLN A 7 -0.68 37.73 11.11
C GLN A 7 0.75 37.18 11.14
N LEU A 8 1.63 37.67 12.02
CA LEU A 8 3.03 37.30 12.07
C LEU A 8 3.28 35.87 12.59
N PRO A 9 2.76 35.44 13.75
CA PRO A 9 2.97 34.07 14.24
C PRO A 9 2.31 33.03 13.33
N VAL A 10 1.16 33.40 12.77
CA VAL A 10 0.38 32.60 11.80
C VAL A 10 1.16 32.40 10.49
N ARG A 11 1.74 33.46 9.89
CA ARG A 11 2.57 33.36 8.67
C ARG A 11 3.88 32.59 8.85
N VAL A 12 4.52 32.67 10.03
CA VAL A 12 5.78 31.96 10.31
C VAL A 12 5.52 30.45 10.47
N ALA A 13 4.42 30.05 11.12
CA ALA A 13 4.00 28.66 11.21
C ALA A 13 3.68 28.04 9.83
N TYR A 14 3.03 28.80 8.94
CA TYR A 14 2.71 28.35 7.58
C TYR A 14 3.93 28.09 6.69
N ASN A 15 4.95 28.95 6.78
CA ASN A 15 6.22 28.70 6.08
C ASN A 15 6.92 27.44 6.63
N GLY A 16 6.88 27.21 7.93
CA GLY A 16 7.43 26.00 8.56
C GLY A 16 6.77 24.72 8.05
N CYS A 17 5.43 24.65 8.08
CA CYS A 17 4.67 23.47 7.63
C CYS A 17 4.94 23.15 6.15
N TYR A 18 4.95 24.19 5.30
CA TYR A 18 5.24 24.04 3.87
C TYR A 18 6.68 23.58 3.59
N ILE A 19 7.66 24.11 4.33
CA ILE A 19 9.07 23.68 4.22
C ILE A 19 9.20 22.21 4.60
N LEU A 20 8.65 21.80 5.74
CA LEU A 20 8.67 20.41 6.21
C LEU A 20 8.00 19.45 5.24
N PHE A 21 6.89 19.87 4.62
CA PHE A 21 6.23 19.11 3.56
C PHE A 21 7.15 18.93 2.34
N ARG A 22 7.81 20.01 1.88
CA ARG A 22 8.72 19.95 0.72
C ARG A 22 9.94 19.08 0.99
N GLU A 23 10.52 19.17 2.18
CA GLU A 23 11.65 18.34 2.61
C GLU A 23 11.26 16.87 2.67
N ALA A 24 10.13 16.55 3.30
CA ALA A 24 9.64 15.18 3.38
C ALA A 24 9.32 14.61 1.98
N ARG A 25 8.73 15.43 1.09
CA ARG A 25 8.51 15.05 -0.31
C ARG A 25 9.82 14.81 -1.06
N ALA A 26 10.84 15.65 -0.84
CA ALA A 26 12.16 15.47 -1.45
C ALA A 26 12.81 14.15 -0.99
N ASN A 27 12.70 13.83 0.31
CA ASN A 27 13.18 12.57 0.88
C ASN A 27 12.46 11.34 0.27
N LEU A 28 11.11 11.39 0.17
CA LEU A 28 10.33 10.35 -0.49
C LEU A 28 10.79 10.13 -1.94
N ARG A 29 10.97 11.21 -2.70
CA ARG A 29 11.42 11.12 -4.09
C ARG A 29 12.84 10.56 -4.22
N ALA A 30 13.74 10.91 -3.31
CA ALA A 30 15.10 10.37 -3.27
C ALA A 30 15.07 8.86 -3.01
N THR A 31 14.31 8.43 -1.99
CA THR A 31 14.14 7.02 -1.63
C THR A 31 13.53 6.20 -2.78
N LEU A 32 12.47 6.71 -3.43
CA LEU A 32 11.88 6.05 -4.60
C LEU A 32 12.84 5.95 -5.79
N LYS A 33 13.67 6.98 -6.00
CA LYS A 33 14.68 6.97 -7.07
C LYS A 33 15.79 5.96 -6.79
N GLN A 34 16.21 5.83 -5.53
CA GLN A 34 17.17 4.81 -5.10
C GLN A 34 16.57 3.42 -5.28
N SER A 35 15.38 3.16 -4.71
CA SER A 35 14.69 1.87 -4.83
C SER A 35 14.50 1.40 -6.27
N LYS A 36 14.27 2.33 -7.23
CA LYS A 36 14.17 1.99 -8.66
C LYS A 36 15.48 1.44 -9.25
N ARG A 37 16.64 1.86 -8.73
CA ARG A 37 17.97 1.46 -9.22
C ARG A 37 18.51 0.20 -8.53
N THR A 38 17.85 -0.19 -7.45
CA THR A 38 18.21 -1.37 -6.66
C THR A 38 17.54 -2.60 -7.24
N ASP A 39 18.27 -3.70 -7.28
CA ASP A 39 17.75 -4.99 -7.70
C ASP A 39 16.67 -5.48 -6.75
N GLN A 40 15.75 -6.30 -7.26
CA GLN A 40 14.53 -6.67 -6.55
C GLN A 40 14.82 -7.38 -5.20
N GLU A 41 15.91 -8.15 -5.12
CA GLU A 41 16.33 -8.88 -3.92
C GLU A 41 16.94 -7.97 -2.84
N GLU A 42 17.47 -6.81 -3.24
CA GLU A 42 18.14 -5.85 -2.35
C GLU A 42 17.23 -4.67 -1.94
N LYS A 43 15.98 -4.65 -2.41
CA LYS A 43 15.05 -3.54 -2.13
C LYS A 43 14.67 -3.49 -0.65
N ASP A 44 15.05 -2.40 0.00
CA ASP A 44 14.61 -2.09 1.36
C ASP A 44 13.19 -1.51 1.37
N TYR A 45 12.20 -2.40 1.34
CA TYR A 45 10.79 -2.02 1.45
C TYR A 45 10.45 -1.42 2.81
N LEU A 46 11.15 -1.80 3.89
CA LEU A 46 10.91 -1.25 5.22
C LEU A 46 11.31 0.23 5.28
N GLN A 47 12.42 0.61 4.66
CA GLN A 47 12.81 2.01 4.54
C GLN A 47 11.76 2.81 3.76
N LEU A 48 11.21 2.26 2.68
CA LEU A 48 10.16 2.94 1.91
C LEU A 48 8.89 3.15 2.75
N VAL A 49 8.49 2.14 3.53
CA VAL A 49 7.36 2.22 4.47
C VAL A 49 7.60 3.33 5.50
N LYS A 50 8.78 3.38 6.13
CA LYS A 50 9.13 4.43 7.11
C LYS A 50 9.06 5.84 6.54
N VAL A 51 9.63 6.05 5.34
CA VAL A 51 9.60 7.36 4.69
C VAL A 51 8.17 7.79 4.35
N LEU A 52 7.29 6.85 4.03
CA LEU A 52 5.87 7.13 3.78
C LEU A 52 5.10 7.37 5.08
N ASP A 53 5.40 6.65 6.16
CA ASP A 53 4.85 6.89 7.50
C ASP A 53 5.21 8.30 8.01
N GLU A 54 6.39 8.81 7.65
CA GLU A 54 6.78 10.19 7.94
C GLU A 54 6.12 11.23 7.02
N TYR A 55 5.88 10.87 5.76
CA TYR A 55 5.37 11.80 4.74
C TYR A 55 3.86 12.00 4.81
N LEU A 56 3.08 10.91 4.91
CA LEU A 56 1.62 10.95 4.85
C LEU A 56 1.00 11.88 5.90
N PRO A 57 1.40 11.87 7.20
CA PRO A 57 0.87 12.79 8.19
C PRO A 57 1.10 14.27 7.83
N LYS A 58 2.26 14.59 7.24
CA LYS A 58 2.57 15.96 6.80
C LYS A 58 1.71 16.39 5.62
N LEU A 59 1.46 15.48 4.68
CA LEU A 59 0.55 15.72 3.55
C LEU A 59 -0.89 15.93 4.01
N TYR A 60 -1.39 15.10 4.93
CA TYR A 60 -2.70 15.31 5.57
C TYR A 60 -2.76 16.64 6.32
N GLY A 61 -1.68 17.04 7.01
CA GLY A 61 -1.58 18.34 7.65
C GLY A 61 -1.76 19.50 6.65
N ILE A 62 -1.07 19.45 5.51
CA ILE A 62 -1.23 20.46 4.45
C ILE A 62 -2.65 20.46 3.88
N LEU A 63 -3.23 19.28 3.60
CA LEU A 63 -4.61 19.17 3.13
C LEU A 63 -5.58 19.81 4.11
N ASN A 64 -5.46 19.52 5.39
CA ASN A 64 -6.32 20.10 6.43
C ASN A 64 -6.17 21.62 6.52
N CYS A 65 -4.94 22.15 6.45
CA CYS A 65 -4.72 23.61 6.42
C CYS A 65 -5.35 24.26 5.18
N VAL A 66 -5.32 23.60 4.02
CA VAL A 66 -5.96 24.12 2.81
C VAL A 66 -7.49 24.06 2.93
N SER A 67 -8.04 22.95 3.41
CA SER A 67 -9.50 22.77 3.58
C SER A 67 -10.10 23.71 4.63
N SER A 68 -9.33 24.07 5.66
CA SER A 68 -9.71 25.06 6.69
C SER A 68 -9.46 26.51 6.28
N ALA A 69 -8.95 26.76 5.07
CA ALA A 69 -8.51 28.07 4.58
C ALA A 69 -7.41 28.75 5.42
N GLU A 70 -6.72 27.98 6.26
CA GLU A 70 -5.50 28.41 6.95
C GLU A 70 -4.35 28.62 5.97
N LEU A 71 -4.26 27.76 4.94
CA LEU A 71 -3.27 27.86 3.87
C LEU A 71 -3.95 28.14 2.52
N LEU A 72 -3.59 29.26 1.90
CA LEU A 72 -4.05 29.62 0.56
C LEU A 72 -3.02 29.22 -0.50
N LEU A 73 -3.45 28.42 -1.47
CA LEU A 73 -2.63 28.08 -2.63
C LEU A 73 -2.61 29.25 -3.61
N LYS A 74 -1.42 29.82 -3.84
CA LYS A 74 -1.24 30.89 -4.84
C LYS A 74 -1.43 30.39 -6.28
N THR A 75 -1.04 29.14 -6.51
CA THR A 75 -1.13 28.44 -7.78
C THR A 75 -1.43 26.98 -7.51
N GLU A 76 -2.12 26.32 -8.43
CA GLU A 76 -2.37 24.89 -8.34
C GLU A 76 -1.04 24.12 -8.30
N PRO A 77 -0.76 23.30 -7.26
CA PRO A 77 0.46 22.54 -7.20
C PRO A 77 0.46 21.42 -8.23
N MET A 78 1.60 21.23 -8.90
CA MET A 78 1.81 20.17 -9.88
C MET A 78 2.67 19.06 -9.29
N PHE A 79 2.18 17.83 -9.35
CA PHE A 79 2.86 16.65 -8.84
C PHE A 79 3.18 15.68 -9.95
N SER A 80 4.42 15.19 -9.95
CA SER A 80 4.91 14.29 -10.98
C SER A 80 5.13 12.89 -10.42
N TRP A 81 4.44 11.92 -11.02
CA TRP A 81 4.45 10.52 -10.64
C TRP A 81 4.71 9.63 -11.85
N ARG A 82 5.18 8.40 -11.61
CA ARG A 82 5.20 7.35 -12.63
C ARG A 82 4.01 6.44 -12.42
N THR A 83 3.32 6.13 -13.50
CA THR A 83 2.23 5.14 -13.48
C THR A 83 2.81 3.74 -13.35
N THR A 84 2.20 2.92 -12.51
CA THR A 84 2.56 1.52 -12.30
C THR A 84 1.95 0.63 -13.38
N LEU A 85 0.77 1.00 -13.88
CA LEU A 85 -0.05 0.18 -14.79
C LEU A 85 -0.13 0.70 -16.23
N SER A 86 0.50 1.84 -16.52
CA SER A 86 0.68 2.28 -17.91
C SER A 86 2.12 1.99 -18.35
N SER A 87 2.28 1.53 -19.59
CA SER A 87 3.58 1.35 -20.25
C SER A 87 3.59 2.06 -21.59
N THR A 88 4.70 2.71 -21.94
CA THR A 88 4.94 3.15 -23.32
C THR A 88 5.55 2.01 -24.15
N LEU A 89 5.65 2.20 -25.46
CA LEU A 89 6.20 1.25 -26.44
C LEU A 89 7.61 0.70 -26.09
N PHE A 90 8.34 1.36 -25.19
CA PHE A 90 9.68 0.97 -24.75
C PHE A 90 9.72 0.40 -23.32
N HIS A 91 8.61 -0.14 -22.81
CA HIS A 91 8.47 -0.70 -21.45
C HIS A 91 8.88 0.27 -20.32
N THR A 92 8.89 1.57 -20.59
CA THR A 92 9.09 2.58 -19.56
C THR A 92 7.73 3.03 -19.03
N SER A 93 7.54 2.94 -17.73
CA SER A 93 6.42 3.58 -17.03
C SER A 93 6.42 5.09 -17.34
N PRO A 94 5.39 5.63 -18.02
CA PRO A 94 5.32 7.03 -18.35
C PRO A 94 5.28 7.88 -17.08
N ARG A 95 5.94 9.03 -17.15
CA ARG A 95 5.85 10.04 -16.11
C ARG A 95 4.68 10.96 -16.47
N ILE A 96 3.74 11.08 -15.57
CA ILE A 96 2.62 12.01 -15.68
C ILE A 96 2.81 13.14 -14.68
N SER A 97 2.33 14.32 -15.05
CA SER A 97 2.26 15.48 -14.16
C SER A 97 0.79 15.82 -14.01
N LEU A 98 0.31 15.78 -12.78
CA LEU A 98 -1.09 15.96 -12.44
C LEU A 98 -1.23 17.10 -11.43
N PRO A 99 -2.21 18.00 -11.60
CA PRO A 99 -2.52 19.02 -10.61
C PRO A 99 -3.15 18.40 -9.35
N THR A 100 -3.28 19.21 -8.31
CA THR A 100 -4.00 18.95 -7.05
C THR A 100 -3.28 18.19 -5.95
N LEU A 101 -3.58 18.56 -4.69
CA LEU A 101 -3.06 17.87 -3.50
C LEU A 101 -3.69 16.47 -3.35
N SER A 102 -4.93 16.27 -3.78
CA SER A 102 -5.55 14.94 -3.76
C SER A 102 -4.83 13.97 -4.70
N THR A 103 -4.30 14.43 -5.85
CA THR A 103 -3.42 13.60 -6.70
C THR A 103 -2.21 13.10 -5.91
N GLU A 104 -1.54 14.02 -5.20
CA GLU A 104 -0.36 13.68 -4.41
C GLU A 104 -0.69 12.66 -3.32
N LEU A 105 -1.84 12.82 -2.65
CA LEU A 105 -2.32 11.90 -1.62
C LEU A 105 -2.58 10.51 -2.20
N ASN A 106 -3.36 10.42 -3.28
CA ASN A 106 -3.72 9.13 -3.87
C ASN A 106 -2.48 8.35 -4.32
N PHE A 107 -1.52 9.00 -4.98
CA PHE A 107 -0.28 8.32 -5.38
C PHE A 107 0.62 7.97 -4.20
N ALA A 108 0.69 8.80 -3.15
CA ALA A 108 1.44 8.48 -1.94
C ALA A 108 0.83 7.27 -1.20
N LEU A 109 -0.50 7.21 -1.07
CA LEU A 109 -1.22 6.09 -0.47
C LEU A 109 -1.09 4.80 -1.30
N LEU A 110 -1.20 4.88 -2.63
CA LEU A 110 -0.93 3.73 -3.51
C LEU A 110 0.49 3.22 -3.35
N THR A 111 1.48 4.13 -3.34
CA THR A 111 2.89 3.78 -3.12
C THR A 111 3.07 3.10 -1.77
N TYR A 112 2.38 3.56 -0.73
CA TYR A 112 2.42 2.98 0.60
C TYR A 112 1.84 1.58 0.63
N ALA A 113 0.66 1.38 0.04
CA ALA A 113 0.02 0.08 -0.09
C ALA A 113 0.91 -0.92 -0.88
N PHE A 114 1.55 -0.48 -1.98
CA PHE A 114 2.52 -1.32 -2.69
C PHE A 114 3.77 -1.63 -1.87
N ALA A 115 4.29 -0.67 -1.12
CA ALA A 115 5.48 -0.86 -0.29
C ALA A 115 5.24 -1.93 0.79
N ILE A 116 4.11 -1.87 1.49
CA ILE A 116 3.77 -2.87 2.51
C ILE A 116 3.44 -4.25 1.90
N SER A 117 2.78 -4.30 0.74
CA SER A 117 2.55 -5.58 0.03
C SER A 117 3.86 -6.23 -0.40
N ASN A 118 4.81 -5.43 -0.88
CA ASN A 118 6.13 -5.93 -1.25
C ASN A 118 6.96 -6.33 -0.04
N LEU A 119 6.86 -5.60 1.08
CA LEU A 119 7.47 -6.00 2.35
C LEU A 119 6.93 -7.35 2.84
N ALA A 120 5.61 -7.55 2.78
CA ALA A 120 5.00 -8.84 3.11
C ALA A 120 5.55 -9.97 2.23
N ARG A 121 5.67 -9.74 0.91
CA ARG A 121 6.25 -10.71 -0.02
C ARG A 121 7.71 -11.02 0.30
N ALA A 122 8.52 -10.01 0.61
CA ALA A 122 9.92 -10.20 1.01
C ALA A 122 10.04 -11.01 2.31
N VAL A 123 9.18 -10.73 3.30
CA VAL A 123 9.09 -11.52 4.54
C VAL A 123 8.77 -12.98 4.20
N VAL A 124 7.71 -13.24 3.44
CA VAL A 124 7.30 -14.61 3.07
C VAL A 124 8.38 -15.34 2.28
N HIS A 125 9.02 -14.66 1.33
CA HIS A 125 10.13 -15.24 0.56
C HIS A 125 11.27 -15.70 1.48
N SER A 126 11.64 -14.87 2.46
CA SER A 126 12.70 -15.21 3.42
C SER A 126 12.36 -16.37 4.37
N LEU A 127 11.08 -16.75 4.50
CA LEU A 127 10.66 -17.87 5.34
C LEU A 127 10.86 -19.24 4.67
N GLY A 128 10.98 -19.30 3.33
CA GLY A 128 11.06 -20.55 2.60
C GLY A 128 9.85 -21.46 2.88
N ASN A 129 10.04 -22.78 2.83
CA ASN A 129 9.02 -23.80 3.15
C ASN A 129 9.29 -24.44 4.52
N TYR A 130 9.48 -23.61 5.54
CA TYR A 130 9.93 -24.04 6.87
C TYR A 130 9.03 -25.06 7.55
N GLU A 131 7.73 -25.07 7.24
CA GLU A 131 6.77 -26.05 7.75
C GLU A 131 7.06 -27.48 7.29
N THR A 132 7.94 -27.67 6.31
CA THR A 132 8.38 -29.00 5.81
C THR A 132 9.85 -29.32 6.15
N GLU A 133 10.53 -28.46 6.91
CA GLU A 133 11.90 -28.69 7.34
C GLU A 133 11.95 -29.70 8.49
N ARG A 134 12.50 -30.90 8.26
CA ARG A 134 12.59 -31.96 9.30
C ARG A 134 13.41 -31.59 10.53
N ALA A 135 14.43 -30.74 10.33
CA ALA A 135 15.39 -30.36 11.37
C ALA A 135 14.98 -29.11 12.17
N ILE A 136 13.85 -28.48 11.84
CA ILE A 136 13.42 -27.25 12.52
C ILE A 136 12.98 -27.56 13.96
N SER A 137 13.42 -26.74 14.91
CA SER A 137 12.95 -26.81 16.28
C SER A 137 11.52 -26.24 16.41
N ASP A 138 10.73 -26.67 17.41
CA ASP A 138 9.39 -26.10 17.60
C ASP A 138 9.46 -24.59 17.93
N THR A 139 10.51 -24.15 18.64
CA THR A 139 10.77 -22.73 18.93
C THR A 139 11.00 -21.93 17.65
N GLU A 140 11.86 -22.41 16.75
CA GLU A 140 12.14 -21.75 15.49
C GLU A 140 10.92 -21.74 14.56
N ARG A 141 10.19 -22.86 14.49
CA ARG A 141 8.93 -22.97 13.72
C ARG A 141 7.91 -21.93 14.19
N ARG A 142 7.69 -21.81 15.50
CA ARG A 142 6.80 -20.79 16.08
C ARG A 142 7.26 -19.37 15.76
N ALA A 143 8.56 -19.10 15.82
CA ALA A 143 9.10 -17.79 15.44
C ALA A 143 8.83 -17.48 13.95
N LYS A 144 8.98 -18.46 13.06
CA LYS A 144 8.63 -18.33 11.63
C LYS A 144 7.11 -18.18 11.42
N ASP A 145 6.26 -18.84 12.21
CA ASP A 145 4.79 -18.64 12.20
C ASP A 145 4.38 -17.21 12.60
N GLU A 146 5.09 -16.60 13.54
CA GLU A 146 4.84 -15.21 13.94
C GLU A 146 5.25 -14.23 12.85
N ARG A 147 6.39 -14.47 12.18
CA ARG A 147 6.78 -13.70 10.99
C ARG A 147 5.80 -13.87 9.82
N LEU A 148 5.25 -15.06 9.63
CA LEU A 148 4.18 -15.32 8.66
C LEU A 148 2.91 -14.54 9.03
N GLY A 149 2.54 -14.53 10.32
CA GLY A 149 1.43 -13.72 10.84
C GLY A 149 1.63 -12.22 10.62
N PHE A 150 2.85 -11.72 10.80
CA PHE A 150 3.18 -10.33 10.49
C PHE A 150 2.97 -10.00 8.99
N ALA A 151 3.36 -10.89 8.08
CA ALA A 151 3.09 -10.72 6.64
C ALA A 151 1.58 -10.69 6.33
N VAL A 152 0.78 -11.51 7.00
CA VAL A 152 -0.70 -11.46 6.91
C VAL A 152 -1.21 -10.08 7.32
N SER A 153 -0.76 -9.54 8.46
CA SER A 153 -1.18 -8.22 8.94
C SER A 153 -0.81 -7.09 7.97
N LEU A 154 0.38 -7.15 7.35
CA LEU A 154 0.80 -6.20 6.32
C LEU A 154 -0.13 -6.22 5.09
N LEU A 155 -0.50 -7.41 4.60
CA LEU A 155 -1.39 -7.54 3.46
C LEU A 155 -2.83 -7.13 3.78
N CYS A 156 -3.35 -7.43 4.97
CA CYS A 156 -4.63 -6.90 5.43
C CYS A 156 -4.64 -5.37 5.47
N LYS A 157 -3.55 -4.75 5.95
CA LYS A 157 -3.38 -3.29 5.93
C LYS A 157 -3.35 -2.75 4.50
N ALA A 158 -2.67 -3.43 3.58
CA ALA A 158 -2.66 -3.07 2.16
C ALA A 158 -4.05 -3.14 1.53
N ALA A 159 -4.79 -4.23 1.79
CA ALA A 159 -6.15 -4.39 1.32
C ALA A 159 -7.04 -3.23 1.79
N GLY A 160 -6.96 -2.88 3.07
CA GLY A 160 -7.73 -1.75 3.64
C GLY A 160 -7.33 -0.39 3.05
N LEU A 161 -6.04 -0.15 2.79
CA LEU A 161 -5.59 1.09 2.14
C LEU A 161 -6.10 1.20 0.71
N PHE A 162 -5.99 0.13 -0.09
CA PHE A 162 -6.55 0.12 -1.44
C PHE A 162 -8.06 0.34 -1.39
N GLU A 163 -8.79 -0.34 -0.50
CA GLU A 163 -10.23 -0.14 -0.35
C GLU A 163 -10.59 1.31 0.00
N TYR A 164 -9.87 1.91 0.96
CA TYR A 164 -10.03 3.30 1.35
C TYR A 164 -9.78 4.27 0.20
N ILE A 165 -8.72 4.07 -0.59
CA ILE A 165 -8.45 4.87 -1.79
C ILE A 165 -9.62 4.77 -2.77
N GLY A 166 -10.06 3.55 -3.08
CA GLY A 166 -11.10 3.29 -4.07
C GLY A 166 -12.51 3.76 -3.67
N LYS A 167 -12.82 3.78 -2.37
CA LYS A 167 -14.14 4.19 -1.85
C LYS A 167 -14.21 5.67 -1.48
N GLU A 168 -13.15 6.22 -0.89
CA GLU A 168 -13.17 7.55 -0.29
C GLU A 168 -12.31 8.56 -1.08
N CYS A 169 -11.04 8.23 -1.34
CA CYS A 169 -10.09 9.21 -1.88
C CYS A 169 -10.34 9.55 -3.35
N LEU A 170 -10.72 8.57 -4.18
CA LEU A 170 -10.95 8.80 -5.61
C LEU A 170 -12.14 9.71 -5.88
N ALA A 171 -13.17 9.68 -5.02
CA ALA A 171 -14.33 10.57 -5.17
C ALA A 171 -13.97 12.05 -4.94
N GLU A 172 -13.13 12.34 -3.94
CA GLU A 172 -12.59 13.70 -3.76
C GLU A 172 -11.67 14.08 -4.91
N TRP A 173 -10.79 13.18 -5.32
CA TRP A 173 -9.90 13.42 -6.44
C TRP A 173 -10.64 13.76 -7.74
N ASP A 174 -11.74 13.06 -8.04
CA ASP A 174 -12.56 13.34 -9.23
C ASP A 174 -13.16 14.75 -9.18
N ARG A 175 -13.63 15.21 -8.01
CA ARG A 175 -14.08 16.61 -7.82
C ARG A 175 -12.96 17.62 -8.04
N GLU A 176 -11.78 17.39 -7.48
CA GLU A 176 -10.64 18.30 -7.66
C GLU A 176 -10.17 18.34 -9.12
N ARG A 177 -10.18 17.18 -9.77
CA ARG A 177 -9.83 17.02 -11.18
C ARG A 177 -10.78 17.80 -12.09
N GLU A 178 -12.08 17.74 -11.84
CA GLU A 178 -13.07 18.53 -12.59
C GLU A 178 -12.82 20.03 -12.44
N ARG A 179 -12.52 20.51 -11.21
CA ARG A 179 -12.15 21.91 -10.97
C ARG A 179 -10.89 22.31 -11.74
N ALA A 180 -9.86 21.47 -11.72
CA ALA A 180 -8.60 21.74 -12.44
C ALA A 180 -8.82 21.82 -13.96
N ILE A 181 -9.65 20.94 -14.53
CA ILE A 181 -9.99 20.94 -15.95
C ILE A 181 -10.80 22.20 -16.32
N ALA A 182 -11.75 22.62 -15.47
CA ALA A 182 -12.56 23.81 -15.71
C ALA A 182 -11.74 25.11 -15.82
N VAL A 183 -10.57 25.16 -15.16
CA VAL A 183 -9.62 26.29 -15.27
C VAL A 183 -8.55 26.07 -16.34
N GLY A 184 -8.71 25.07 -17.20
CA GLY A 184 -7.84 24.82 -18.36
C GLY A 184 -6.57 24.01 -18.06
N LEU A 185 -6.46 23.39 -16.88
CA LEU A 185 -5.31 22.52 -16.56
C LEU A 185 -5.52 21.10 -17.11
N SER A 186 -4.46 20.54 -17.69
CA SER A 186 -4.47 19.14 -18.11
C SER A 186 -4.40 18.22 -16.89
N CYS A 187 -5.41 17.37 -16.73
CA CYS A 187 -5.46 16.36 -15.67
C CYS A 187 -5.94 15.01 -16.25
N PRO A 188 -5.07 14.25 -16.95
CA PRO A 188 -5.44 12.93 -17.47
C PRO A 188 -5.84 11.96 -16.35
N ARG A 189 -6.68 10.97 -16.66
CA ARG A 189 -7.06 9.91 -15.72
C ARG A 189 -6.20 8.67 -15.98
N PRO A 190 -5.13 8.41 -15.19
CA PRO A 190 -4.36 7.19 -15.34
C PRO A 190 -5.16 5.98 -14.83
N PRO A 191 -4.91 4.77 -15.36
CA PRO A 191 -5.54 3.55 -14.87
C PRO A 191 -5.21 3.27 -13.40
N ASP A 192 -4.06 3.73 -12.91
CA ASP A 192 -3.69 3.68 -11.48
C ASP A 192 -4.74 4.32 -10.55
N LEU A 193 -5.51 5.30 -11.05
CA LEU A 193 -6.56 6.01 -10.33
C LEU A 193 -7.98 5.63 -10.79
N SER A 194 -8.13 4.42 -11.34
CA SER A 194 -9.45 3.78 -11.56
C SER A 194 -9.90 3.08 -10.29
N ARG A 195 -11.19 3.22 -9.97
CA ARG A 195 -11.80 2.54 -8.82
C ARG A 195 -11.73 1.03 -8.97
N GLU A 196 -11.99 0.53 -10.17
CA GLU A 196 -11.99 -0.90 -10.51
C GLU A 196 -10.62 -1.51 -10.25
N VAL A 197 -9.57 -0.83 -10.71
CA VAL A 197 -8.18 -1.24 -10.49
C VAL A 197 -7.86 -1.29 -9.00
N VAL A 198 -8.15 -0.22 -8.26
CA VAL A 198 -7.78 -0.12 -6.85
C VAL A 198 -8.59 -1.12 -5.99
N ILE A 199 -9.88 -1.30 -6.27
CA ILE A 199 -10.71 -2.32 -5.60
C ILE A 199 -10.24 -3.74 -5.96
N GLY A 200 -9.82 -3.97 -7.21
CA GLY A 200 -9.16 -5.22 -7.62
C GLY A 200 -7.91 -5.50 -6.79
N LEU A 201 -7.02 -4.52 -6.65
CA LEU A 201 -5.81 -4.61 -5.82
C LEU A 201 -6.12 -4.88 -4.35
N SER A 202 -7.18 -4.27 -3.81
CA SER A 202 -7.66 -4.55 -2.45
C SER A 202 -8.04 -6.01 -2.27
N LYS A 203 -8.89 -6.54 -3.16
CA LYS A 203 -9.32 -7.94 -3.13
C LYS A 203 -8.16 -8.92 -3.30
N MET A 204 -7.22 -8.62 -4.20
CA MET A 204 -6.01 -9.42 -4.40
C MET A 204 -5.14 -9.47 -3.13
N ALA A 205 -4.88 -8.32 -2.51
CA ALA A 205 -4.10 -8.27 -1.27
C ALA A 205 -4.78 -9.03 -0.11
N LEU A 206 -6.11 -8.96 -0.02
CA LEU A 206 -6.87 -9.70 0.98
C LEU A 206 -6.80 -11.22 0.73
N ALA A 207 -6.93 -11.65 -0.53
CA ALA A 207 -6.83 -13.06 -0.90
C ALA A 207 -5.43 -13.63 -0.64
N ASP A 208 -4.37 -12.85 -0.91
CA ASP A 208 -3.00 -13.19 -0.53
C ASP A 208 -2.87 -13.33 1.00
N ALA A 209 -3.45 -12.41 1.78
CA ALA A 209 -3.44 -12.47 3.24
C ALA A 209 -4.13 -13.73 3.76
N GLN A 210 -5.29 -14.09 3.22
CA GLN A 210 -6.03 -15.28 3.58
C GLN A 210 -5.25 -16.56 3.21
N THR A 211 -4.59 -16.58 2.06
CA THR A 211 -3.74 -17.70 1.63
C THR A 211 -2.60 -17.94 2.63
N LEU A 212 -1.93 -16.87 3.08
CA LEU A 212 -0.89 -16.96 4.12
C LEU A 212 -1.45 -17.35 5.49
N ALA A 213 -2.67 -16.90 5.83
CA ALA A 213 -3.33 -17.30 7.08
C ALA A 213 -3.66 -18.81 7.09
N ILE A 214 -4.11 -19.36 5.96
CA ILE A 214 -4.31 -20.80 5.79
C ILE A 214 -2.96 -21.54 5.92
N ARG A 215 -1.91 -21.02 5.28
CA ARG A 215 -0.55 -21.58 5.43
C ARG A 215 -0.11 -21.62 6.90
N LYS A 216 -0.30 -20.54 7.66
CA LYS A 216 0.00 -20.48 9.11
C LYS A 216 -0.84 -21.51 9.88
N LEU A 217 -2.13 -21.61 9.59
CA LEU A 217 -3.05 -22.57 10.21
C LEU A 217 -2.61 -24.03 10.00
N LEU A 218 -2.10 -24.34 8.81
CA LEU A 218 -1.66 -25.69 8.45
C LEU A 218 -0.20 -26.01 8.84
N SER A 219 0.59 -25.00 9.22
CA SER A 219 2.04 -25.12 9.49
C SER A 219 2.41 -26.29 10.41
N ARG A 220 1.69 -26.44 11.52
CA ARG A 220 1.95 -27.51 12.51
C ARG A 220 1.62 -28.89 11.96
N ALA A 221 0.49 -29.01 11.27
CA ALA A 221 0.07 -30.27 10.66
C ALA A 221 1.00 -30.69 9.51
N ALA A 222 1.47 -29.73 8.71
CA ALA A 222 2.46 -29.97 7.66
C ALA A 222 3.79 -30.47 8.23
N PHE A 223 4.25 -29.90 9.35
CA PHE A 223 5.44 -30.37 10.04
C PHE A 223 5.28 -31.80 10.57
N GLU A 224 4.18 -32.09 11.28
CA GLU A 224 3.90 -33.42 11.81
C GLU A 224 3.81 -34.48 10.70
N ASN A 225 3.16 -34.16 9.59
CA ASN A 225 3.08 -35.04 8.43
C ASN A 225 4.44 -35.27 7.75
N THR A 226 5.38 -34.32 7.85
CA THR A 226 6.75 -34.50 7.35
C THR A 226 7.52 -35.54 8.18
N LEU A 227 7.25 -35.62 9.48
CA LEU A 227 7.86 -36.58 10.40
C LEU A 227 7.22 -37.96 10.30
N THR A 228 5.89 -38.02 10.23
CA THR A 228 5.11 -39.26 10.14
C THR A 228 4.13 -39.16 8.97
N PRO A 229 4.58 -39.44 7.73
CA PRO A 229 3.72 -39.35 6.57
C PRO A 229 2.72 -40.52 6.52
N GLY A 230 1.51 -40.23 6.05
CA GLY A 230 0.47 -41.23 5.81
C GLY A 230 -0.75 -41.09 6.72
N PRO A 231 -1.79 -41.92 6.51
CA PRO A 231 -2.99 -41.88 7.34
C PRO A 231 -2.72 -42.44 8.75
N PRO A 232 -3.44 -41.96 9.78
CA PRO A 232 -4.46 -40.90 9.75
C PRO A 232 -3.85 -39.48 9.75
N LEU A 233 -4.67 -38.46 9.44
CA LEU A 233 -4.25 -37.06 9.53
C LEU A 233 -3.72 -36.70 10.93
N PRO A 234 -2.72 -35.81 11.03
CA PRO A 234 -2.20 -35.35 12.32
C PRO A 234 -3.30 -34.74 13.19
N LYS A 235 -3.19 -34.90 14.51
CA LYS A 235 -4.17 -34.34 15.46
C LYS A 235 -4.23 -32.81 15.41
N SER A 236 -3.15 -32.15 15.00
CA SER A 236 -3.10 -30.70 14.83
C SER A 236 -3.76 -30.23 13.53
N HIS A 237 -4.17 -31.13 12.63
CA HIS A 237 -4.80 -30.76 11.37
C HIS A 237 -6.24 -30.27 11.62
N PRO A 238 -6.62 -29.06 11.15
CA PRO A 238 -8.00 -28.59 11.23
C PRO A 238 -8.96 -29.51 10.45
N SER A 239 -10.27 -29.39 10.63
CA SER A 239 -11.22 -30.17 9.82
C SER A 239 -10.99 -29.94 8.31
N PRO A 240 -10.85 -31.00 7.47
CA PRO A 240 -10.70 -30.84 6.02
C PRO A 240 -11.82 -30.04 5.38
N ALA A 241 -13.05 -30.15 5.90
CA ALA A 241 -14.19 -29.36 5.42
C ALA A 241 -14.00 -27.86 5.67
N LEU A 242 -13.41 -27.48 6.82
CA LEU A 242 -13.07 -26.08 7.12
C LEU A 242 -11.99 -25.57 6.17
N VAL A 243 -10.91 -26.34 5.98
CA VAL A 243 -9.80 -25.96 5.09
C VAL A 243 -10.29 -25.78 3.66
N ALA A 244 -11.12 -26.71 3.15
CA ALA A 244 -11.74 -26.59 1.84
C ALA A 244 -12.58 -25.32 1.71
N LYS A 245 -13.40 -24.99 2.72
CA LYS A 245 -14.20 -23.75 2.72
C LYS A 245 -13.30 -22.51 2.69
N LEU A 246 -12.23 -22.47 3.48
CA LEU A 246 -11.29 -21.34 3.48
C LEU A 246 -10.63 -21.12 2.11
N HIS A 247 -10.23 -22.19 1.43
CA HIS A 247 -9.66 -22.10 0.07
C HIS A 247 -10.70 -21.65 -0.97
N LEU A 248 -11.96 -22.10 -0.85
CA LEU A 248 -13.04 -21.63 -1.73
C LEU A 248 -13.30 -20.13 -1.58
N GLU A 249 -13.31 -19.61 -0.35
CA GLU A 249 -13.45 -18.17 -0.09
C GLU A 249 -12.26 -17.36 -0.65
N CYS A 250 -11.03 -17.88 -0.53
CA CYS A 250 -9.84 -17.26 -1.14
C CYS A 250 -9.96 -17.20 -2.67
N ALA A 251 -10.35 -18.32 -3.29
CA ALA A 251 -10.52 -18.40 -4.74
C ALA A 251 -11.63 -17.46 -5.24
N ALA A 252 -12.75 -17.39 -4.51
CA ALA A 252 -13.83 -16.45 -4.80
C ALA A 252 -13.35 -14.99 -4.73
N SER A 253 -12.48 -14.65 -3.77
CA SER A 253 -11.92 -13.30 -3.63
C SER A 253 -11.04 -12.90 -4.83
N PHE A 254 -10.25 -13.83 -5.39
CA PHE A 254 -9.50 -13.61 -6.63
C PHE A 254 -10.44 -13.42 -7.84
N LEU A 255 -11.46 -14.27 -7.97
CA LEU A 255 -12.40 -14.26 -9.12
C LEU A 255 -13.36 -13.07 -9.10
N LEU A 256 -13.83 -12.64 -7.92
CA LEU A 256 -14.64 -11.43 -7.80
C LEU A 256 -13.82 -10.15 -8.01
N GLY A 257 -12.49 -10.22 -7.99
CA GLY A 257 -11.61 -9.16 -8.47
C GLY A 257 -11.65 -8.98 -9.99
N THR A 258 -12.02 -10.03 -10.74
CA THR A 258 -12.07 -10.02 -12.21
C THR A 258 -13.47 -9.78 -12.79
N LEU A 259 -14.54 -9.91 -11.98
CA LEU A 259 -15.94 -9.87 -12.45
C LEU A 259 -16.68 -8.55 -12.14
N SER A 260 -15.98 -7.51 -11.67
CA SER A 260 -16.57 -6.18 -11.41
C SER A 260 -16.31 -5.14 -12.52
N SER A 261 -15.87 -5.60 -13.70
CA SER A 261 -15.61 -4.79 -14.90
C SER A 261 -16.86 -4.58 -15.74
#